data_AF-A0A934BRV1-F1
#
_entry.id   AF-A0A934BRV1-F1
#
_cell.length_a   1.000
_cell.length_b   1.000
_cell.length_c   1.000
_cell.angle_alpha   90.00
_cell.angle_beta   90.00
_cell.angle_gamma   90.00
#
_symmetry.space_group_name_H-M   'P 1'
#
loop_
_entity.id
_entity.type
_entity.pdbx_description
1 polymer ?
#
loop_
_entity_poly.entity_id
_entity_poly.type
_entity_poly.pdbx_seq_one_letter_code
_entity_poly.pdbx_strand_id
1 'polypeptide(L)' 'MKTSLGVLLTLALLVAGAASGQQRHGGDLRMPDTLRVGDAASDFKLKTKDGSREVTLSSFKGRRPVVLVFGSFT' A
#
# COMPACT_ATOMS: atom_id res chain seq x y z
N MET A 1 -47.28 -20.91 -39.55
CA MET A 1 -47.19 -22.39 -39.48
C MET A 1 -45.77 -22.71 -39.02
N LYS A 2 -45.41 -23.28 -37.87
CA LYS A 2 -46.08 -23.98 -36.76
C LYS A 2 -45.24 -23.76 -35.47
N THR A 3 -45.88 -24.00 -34.33
CA THR A 3 -45.56 -23.85 -32.89
C THR A 3 -44.30 -24.54 -32.35
N SER A 4 -43.83 -24.08 -31.16
CA SER A 4 -43.59 -24.87 -29.91
C SER A 4 -42.60 -24.11 -29.01
N LEU A 5 -43.00 -23.32 -28.00
CA LEU A 5 -43.43 -23.68 -26.63
C LEU A 5 -42.89 -25.03 -26.08
N GLY A 6 -42.12 -24.94 -24.99
CA GLY A 6 -41.43 -26.03 -24.30
C GLY A 6 -39.92 -25.92 -24.55
N VAL A 7 -39.11 -25.35 -23.67
CA VAL A 7 -38.80 -25.85 -22.33
C VAL A 7 -38.46 -24.66 -21.41
N LEU A 8 -39.47 -24.09 -20.75
CA LEU A 8 -39.29 -23.72 -19.35
C LEU A 8 -39.10 -25.04 -18.58
N LEU A 9 -38.24 -25.05 -17.56
CA LEU A 9 -38.06 -26.14 -16.58
C LEU A 9 -36.89 -27.12 -16.79
N THR A 10 -35.69 -26.62 -17.12
CA THR A 10 -34.45 -27.33 -16.74
C THR A 10 -33.54 -26.41 -15.93
N LEU A 11 -33.58 -26.66 -14.62
CA LEU A 11 -32.47 -26.46 -13.69
C LEU A 11 -32.24 -25.05 -13.10
N ALA A 12 -33.31 -24.48 -12.55
CA ALA A 12 -33.19 -23.68 -11.33
C ALA A 12 -32.88 -24.62 -10.13
N LEU A 13 -31.68 -25.19 -10.07
CA LEU A 13 -31.15 -25.92 -8.89
C LEU A 13 -29.66 -26.24 -9.09
N LEU A 14 -28.82 -25.30 -8.70
CA LEU A 14 -27.53 -25.59 -8.06
C LEU A 14 -27.19 -24.39 -7.18
N VAL A 15 -27.83 -24.41 -6.02
CA VAL A 15 -27.52 -23.58 -4.86
C VAL A 15 -26.06 -23.79 -4.47
N ALA A 16 -25.41 -22.66 -4.19
CA ALA A 16 -24.29 -22.50 -3.28
C ALA A 16 -23.11 -23.47 -3.43
N GLY A 17 -22.15 -23.06 -4.26
CA GLY A 17 -20.80 -23.63 -4.23
C GLY A 17 -19.78 -22.52 -4.45
N ALA A 18 -19.23 -22.03 -3.34
CA ALA A 18 -18.26 -20.95 -3.25
C ALA A 18 -18.82 -19.58 -3.68
N ALA A 19 -19.25 -18.82 -2.66
CA ALA A 19 -18.73 -17.47 -2.56
C ALA A 19 -17.21 -17.57 -2.77
N SER A 20 -16.75 -17.35 -4.00
CA SER A 20 -15.38 -16.96 -4.25
C SER A 20 -15.27 -15.54 -3.70
N GLY A 21 -15.30 -15.43 -2.38
CA GLY A 21 -14.65 -14.39 -1.61
C GLY A 21 -13.17 -14.52 -1.90
N GLN A 22 -12.81 -14.08 -3.10
CA GLN A 22 -11.45 -13.96 -3.55
C GLN A 22 -11.19 -12.49 -3.86
N GLN A 23 -11.65 -11.62 -2.96
CA GLN A 23 -10.92 -10.38 -2.72
C GLN A 23 -9.66 -10.78 -1.96
N ARG A 24 -8.71 -11.34 -2.73
CA ARG A 24 -7.37 -11.63 -2.25
C ARG A 24 -6.85 -10.31 -1.70
N HIS A 25 -6.49 -10.32 -0.41
CA HIS A 25 -5.79 -9.23 0.25
C HIS A 25 -4.76 -8.68 -0.72
N GLY A 26 -4.87 -7.38 -1.02
CA GLY A 26 -3.99 -6.68 -1.94
C GLY A 26 -2.56 -7.07 -1.65
N GLY A 27 -1.92 -7.67 -2.65
CA GLY A 27 -0.54 -8.13 -2.56
C GLY A 27 0.36 -7.00 -2.08
N ASP A 28 1.46 -7.38 -1.45
CA ASP A 28 2.46 -6.49 -0.88
C ASP A 28 2.87 -5.38 -1.88
N LEU A 29 2.26 -4.19 -1.76
CA LEU A 29 2.57 -3.02 -2.59
C LEU A 29 3.87 -2.34 -2.13
N ARG A 30 4.76 -3.06 -1.46
CA ARG A 30 6.13 -2.58 -1.25
C ARG A 30 6.75 -2.43 -2.62
N MET A 31 6.85 -1.18 -3.07
CA MET A 31 7.67 -0.85 -4.22
C MET A 31 9.09 -1.34 -3.92
N PRO A 32 9.76 -1.98 -4.89
CA PRO A 32 11.12 -2.44 -4.69
C PRO A 32 12.00 -1.28 -4.22
N ASP A 33 12.91 -1.56 -3.29
CA ASP A 33 13.82 -0.55 -2.79
C ASP A 33 14.71 -0.06 -3.95
N THR A 34 14.68 1.24 -4.20
CA THR A 34 15.42 1.89 -5.29
C THR A 34 16.59 2.71 -4.78
N LEU A 35 16.72 2.90 -3.46
CA LEU A 35 17.75 3.74 -2.86
C LEU A 35 19.08 2.99 -2.76
N ARG A 36 20.17 3.66 -3.11
CA ARG A 36 21.54 3.11 -3.06
C ARG A 36 22.45 4.00 -2.23
N VAL A 37 23.52 3.41 -1.71
CA VAL A 37 24.59 4.18 -1.03
C VAL A 37 25.25 5.13 -2.03
N GLY A 38 25.38 6.39 -1.65
CA GLY A 38 25.90 7.46 -2.51
C GLY A 38 24.81 8.30 -3.18
N ASP A 39 23.57 7.81 -3.22
CA ASP A 39 22.43 8.62 -3.70
C ASP A 39 22.20 9.80 -2.77
N ALA A 40 21.62 10.86 -3.34
CA ALA A 40 21.15 11.97 -2.53
C ALA A 40 20.03 11.49 -1.59
N ALA A 41 20.22 11.67 -0.28
CA ALA A 41 19.19 11.35 0.69
C ALA A 41 17.91 12.17 0.42
N SER A 42 16.76 11.49 0.42
CA SER A 42 15.44 12.12 0.35
C SER A 42 15.25 13.11 1.48
N ASP A 43 14.67 14.27 1.18
CA ASP A 43 14.38 15.27 2.21
C ASP A 43 13.10 14.92 2.97
N PHE A 44 13.06 15.30 4.24
CA PHE A 44 11.88 15.18 5.09
C PHE A 44 11.85 16.30 6.11
N LYS A 45 10.67 16.57 6.65
CA LYS A 45 10.44 17.56 7.68
C LYS A 45 9.91 16.89 8.94
N LEU A 46 10.54 17.15 10.08
CA LEU A 46 10.13 16.63 11.37
C LEU A 46 9.95 17.78 12.35
N LYS A 47 8.92 17.68 13.18
CA LYS A 47 8.81 18.53 14.37
C LYS A 47 9.74 18.01 15.46
N THR A 48 10.32 18.91 16.24
CA THR A 48 11.00 18.54 17.47
C THR A 48 10.02 17.92 18.46
N LYS A 49 10.52 17.15 19.42
CA LYS A 49 9.68 16.43 20.41
C LYS A 49 8.72 17.35 21.15
N ASP A 50 9.14 18.57 21.46
CA ASP A 50 8.36 19.63 22.11
C ASP A 50 7.45 20.41 21.14
N GLY A 51 7.51 20.12 19.83
CA GLY A 51 6.78 20.83 18.79
C GLY A 51 7.24 22.26 18.51
N SER A 52 8.28 22.75 19.18
CA SER A 52 8.70 24.16 19.10
C SER A 52 9.33 24.54 17.76
N ARG A 53 9.90 23.57 17.05
CA ARG A 53 10.62 23.79 15.80
C ARG A 53 10.34 22.68 14.79
N GLU A 54 10.49 23.04 13.52
CA GLU A 54 10.53 22.10 12.41
C GLU A 54 11.97 22.01 11.88
N VAL A 55 12.42 20.80 11.60
CA VAL A 55 13.77 20.49 11.12
C VAL A 55 13.65 19.77 9.78
N THR A 56 14.40 20.24 8.77
CA THR A 56 14.53 19.55 7.49
C THR A 56 15.90 18.86 7.40
N LEU A 57 15.97 17.68 6.80
CA LEU A 57 17.24 16.97 6.63
C LEU A 57 18.22 17.79 5.77
N SER A 58 17.70 18.38 4.69
CA SER A 58 18.46 19.23 3.76
C SER A 58 19.18 20.39 4.45
N SER A 59 18.66 20.88 5.58
CA SER A 59 19.31 21.94 6.32
C SER A 59 20.71 21.53 6.80
N PHE A 60 21.02 20.25 7.05
CA PHE A 60 22.34 19.84 7.51
C PHE A 60 23.34 19.53 6.39
N LYS A 61 22.89 19.49 5.13
CA LYS A 61 23.73 19.13 3.98
C LYS A 61 24.95 20.05 3.90
N GLY A 62 26.14 19.45 3.76
CA GLY A 62 27.42 20.17 3.64
C GLY A 62 27.93 20.83 4.93
N ARG A 63 27.19 20.77 6.04
CA ARG A 63 27.60 21.39 7.32
C ARG A 63 28.25 20.39 8.27
N ARG A 64 27.73 19.16 8.32
CA ARG A 64 28.24 18.06 9.14
C ARG A 64 27.63 16.72 8.72
N PRO A 65 28.29 15.58 8.99
CA PRO A 65 27.66 14.27 8.88
C PRO A 65 26.43 14.16 9.80
N VAL A 66 25.40 13.45 9.34
CA VAL A 66 24.15 13.22 10.08
C VAL A 66 23.79 11.75 10.00
N VAL A 67 23.35 11.18 11.12
CA VAL A 67 22.84 9.81 11.23
C VAL A 67 21.35 9.86 11.51
N LEU A 68 20.57 9.05 10.77
CA LEU A 68 19.14 8.90 10.98
C LEU A 68 18.87 7.59 11.72
N VAL A 69 18.23 7.69 12.89
CA VAL A 69 17.83 6.54 13.70
C VAL A 69 16.31 6.47 13.70
N PHE A 70 15.77 5.39 13.14
CA PHE A 70 14.33 5.11 13.20
C PHE A 70 14.03 4.24 14.40
N GLY A 71 12.97 4.57 15.13
CA GLY A 71 12.48 3.81 16.26
C GLY A 71 11.02 4.15 16.54
N SER A 72 10.39 3.37 17.40
CA SER A 72 9.08 3.68 17.96
C SER A 72 9.22 4.11 19.42
N PHE A 73 8.42 5.09 19.82
CA PHE A 73 8.24 5.48 21.21
C PHE A 73 6.74 5.34 21.50
N THR A 74 6.39 4.47 22.44
CA THR A 74 5.02 4.22 22.90
C THR A 74 4.81 4.82 24.27
#